data_AF-A0A8T0FQK4-F1
#
_entry.id   AF-A0A8T0FQK4-F1
#
_cell.length_a   1.000
_cell.length_b   1.000
_cell.length_c   1.000
_cell.angle_alpha   90.00
_cell.angle_beta   90.00
_cell.angle_gamma   90.00
#
_symmetry.space_group_name_H-M   'P 1'
#
loop_
_entity.id
_entity.type
_entity.pdbx_description
1 polymer ?
#
loop_
_entity_poly.entity_id
_entity_poly.type
_entity_poly.pdbx_seq_one_letter_code
_entity_poly.pdbx_strand_id
1 'polypeptide(L)'
;MCQSKYISVLNKKRIQCTFAFSYCKTRQGNLGSLKSISSSVEYEQVSEETLQSLGDRFEEILEDSDLIDWDVTYSNDVLTISLNNHGVYVINKQSPNKQIWLSSPFSGPKRYDFKDGVWIYKHEGISLHQLLSDEISQVLHKDVNFTTCSYADKKE
;
A
#
# COMPACT_ATOMS: atom_id res chain seq x y z
N MET A 1 -24.53 -12.39 -59.27
CA MET A 1 -24.93 -11.00 -58.97
C MET A 1 -24.53 -10.67 -57.54
N CYS A 2 -24.04 -9.45 -57.33
CA CYS A 2 -23.67 -8.80 -56.07
C CYS A 2 -22.46 -9.35 -55.28
N GLN A 3 -21.31 -8.74 -55.60
CA GLN A 3 -20.35 -8.26 -54.61
C GLN A 3 -21.05 -7.31 -53.61
N SER A 4 -20.58 -7.25 -52.36
CA SER A 4 -20.02 -6.00 -51.82
C SER A 4 -19.43 -6.22 -50.43
N LYS A 5 -18.14 -5.89 -50.29
CA LYS A 5 -17.53 -5.48 -49.03
C LYS A 5 -18.16 -4.16 -48.59
N TYR A 6 -18.24 -3.91 -47.29
CA TYR A 6 -18.26 -2.55 -46.76
C TYR A 6 -17.39 -2.48 -45.50
N ILE A 7 -16.31 -1.71 -45.63
CA ILE A 7 -15.59 -1.05 -44.54
C ILE A 7 -16.31 0.27 -44.29
N SER A 8 -16.51 0.66 -43.03
CA SER A 8 -16.64 2.07 -42.68
C SER A 8 -16.24 2.30 -41.22
N VAL A 9 -15.05 2.87 -41.08
CA VAL A 9 -14.64 3.77 -40.00
C VAL A 9 -15.64 4.93 -39.91
N LEU A 10 -15.93 5.45 -38.70
CA LEU A 10 -16.26 6.86 -38.34
C LEU A 10 -16.84 6.86 -36.89
N ASN A 11 -16.14 7.37 -35.86
CA ASN A 11 -15.96 8.76 -35.39
C ASN A 11 -17.01 9.28 -34.37
N LYS A 12 -16.51 9.62 -33.17
CA LYS A 12 -16.76 10.83 -32.34
C LYS A 12 -18.15 11.10 -31.71
N LYS A 13 -18.19 11.19 -30.36
CA LYS A 13 -18.25 12.41 -29.50
C LYS A 13 -18.84 12.02 -28.12
N ARG A 14 -18.08 12.04 -27.01
CA ARG A 14 -17.88 13.16 -26.05
C ARG A 14 -19.18 13.82 -25.56
N ILE A 15 -19.51 13.62 -24.29
CA ILE A 15 -20.17 14.62 -23.43
C ILE A 15 -19.09 15.18 -22.50
N GLN A 16 -18.93 16.50 -22.58
CA GLN A 16 -18.12 17.33 -21.70
C GLN A 16 -18.99 17.82 -20.53
N CYS A 17 -18.47 17.81 -19.31
CA CYS A 17 -18.78 18.85 -18.34
C CYS A 17 -17.51 19.68 -18.16
N THR A 18 -17.55 20.88 -18.71
CA THR A 18 -16.53 21.92 -18.63
C THR A 18 -16.74 22.74 -17.36
N PHE A 19 -15.71 22.85 -16.54
CA PHE A 19 -15.40 24.13 -15.89
C PHE A 19 -13.94 24.44 -16.20
N ALA A 20 -13.76 25.55 -16.89
CA ALA A 20 -12.50 26.06 -17.36
C ALA A 20 -11.85 26.92 -16.27
N PHE A 21 -10.56 26.70 -16.03
CA PHE A 21 -9.63 27.78 -15.69
C PHE A 21 -8.48 27.80 -16.71
N SER A 22 -8.03 29.01 -17.00
CA SER A 22 -7.37 29.49 -18.22
C SER A 22 -5.84 29.34 -18.20
N TYR A 23 -5.25 28.99 -19.36
CA TYR A 23 -3.92 29.30 -19.97
C TYR A 23 -2.69 29.59 -19.04
N CYS A 24 -1.42 29.24 -19.30
CA CYS A 24 -0.65 28.64 -20.40
C CYS A 24 0.86 28.60 -19.99
N LYS A 25 1.62 27.70 -20.63
CA LYS A 25 3.10 27.66 -20.86
C LYS A 25 4.06 27.16 -19.76
N THR A 26 4.54 25.94 -20.04
CA THR A 26 5.93 25.42 -19.96
C THR A 26 6.79 25.77 -18.73
N ARG A 27 7.16 24.74 -17.98
CA ARG A 27 8.56 24.41 -17.71
C ARG A 27 8.76 22.89 -17.73
N GLN A 28 9.84 22.45 -18.36
CA GLN A 28 10.44 21.14 -18.10
C GLN A 28 10.66 21.04 -16.58
N GLY A 29 9.88 20.20 -15.92
CA GLY A 29 10.12 19.82 -14.54
C GLY A 29 10.85 18.48 -14.55
N ASN A 30 12.07 18.50 -14.01
CA ASN A 30 12.95 17.37 -13.75
C ASN A 30 12.24 16.01 -13.67
N LEU A 31 12.79 15.01 -14.36
CA LEU A 31 12.59 13.60 -14.05
C LEU A 31 13.09 13.40 -12.61
N GLY A 32 12.19 13.64 -11.65
CA GLY A 32 12.49 13.75 -10.24
C GLY A 32 13.12 12.47 -9.74
N SER A 33 14.32 12.59 -9.19
CA SER A 33 15.02 11.53 -8.47
C SER A 33 14.04 10.80 -7.56
N LEU A 34 13.92 9.48 -7.74
CA LEU A 34 13.20 8.58 -6.84
C LEU A 34 13.65 8.89 -5.41
N LYS A 35 12.71 9.23 -4.53
CA LYS A 35 13.03 9.68 -3.17
C LYS A 35 13.18 8.46 -2.29
N SER A 36 14.40 7.91 -2.25
CA SER A 36 14.78 6.86 -1.30
C SER A 36 15.17 7.48 0.04
N ILE A 37 14.82 6.83 1.15
CA ILE A 37 15.26 7.25 2.48
C ILE A 37 16.79 7.24 2.56
N SER A 38 17.36 8.41 2.82
CA SER A 38 18.81 8.61 2.78
C SER A 38 19.41 8.62 4.19
N SER A 39 18.69 9.15 5.18
CA SER A 39 19.18 9.30 6.56
C SER A 39 18.60 8.24 7.50
N SER A 40 19.35 7.87 8.55
CA SER A 40 18.89 6.93 9.58
C SER A 40 17.77 7.52 10.44
N VAL A 41 17.79 8.84 10.67
CA VAL A 41 16.78 9.54 11.46
C VAL A 41 15.43 9.55 10.73
N GLU A 42 15.45 9.83 9.43
CA GLU A 42 14.25 9.77 8.58
C GLU A 42 13.67 8.36 8.52
N TYR A 43 14.53 7.34 8.36
CA TYR A 43 14.10 5.94 8.45
C TYR A 43 13.37 5.65 9.76
N GLU A 44 13.96 6.05 10.88
CA GLU A 44 13.43 5.75 12.19
C GLU A 44 12.04 6.35 12.36
N GLN A 45 11.89 7.63 12.03
CA GLN A 45 10.61 8.34 12.11
C GLN A 45 9.53 7.73 11.21
N VAL A 46 9.86 7.48 9.95
CA VAL A 46 8.90 6.95 8.96
C VAL A 46 8.46 5.53 9.34
N SER A 47 9.41 4.67 9.74
CA SER A 47 9.11 3.29 10.08
C SER A 47 8.33 3.17 11.40
N GLU A 48 8.65 4.00 12.40
CA GLU A 48 7.88 4.12 13.65
C GLU A 48 6.42 4.49 13.36
N GLU A 49 6.20 5.60 12.64
CA GLU A 49 4.86 6.10 12.33
C GLU A 49 4.07 5.09 11.47
N THR A 50 4.75 4.38 10.56
CA THR A 50 4.12 3.30 9.77
C THR A 50 3.62 2.18 10.69
N LEU A 51 4.47 1.63 11.56
CA LEU A 51 4.10 0.51 12.42
C LEU A 51 3.04 0.89 13.45
N GLN A 52 3.12 2.10 14.00
CA GLN A 52 2.09 2.62 14.89
C GLN A 52 0.75 2.73 14.19
N SER A 53 0.71 3.37 13.01
CA SER A 53 -0.52 3.52 12.23
C SER A 53 -1.13 2.18 11.78
N LEU A 54 -0.28 1.19 11.48
CA LEU A 54 -0.74 -0.18 11.19
C LEU A 54 -1.31 -0.85 12.44
N GLY A 55 -0.65 -0.74 13.59
CA GLY A 55 -1.11 -1.30 14.86
C GLY A 55 -2.49 -0.78 15.23
N ASP A 56 -2.65 0.54 15.27
CA ASP A 56 -3.94 1.21 15.57
C ASP A 56 -5.05 0.73 14.61
N ARG A 57 -4.72 0.59 13.32
CA ARG A 57 -5.66 0.13 12.30
C ARG A 57 -6.04 -1.34 12.48
N PHE A 58 -5.09 -2.20 12.86
CA PHE A 58 -5.38 -3.60 13.15
C PHE A 58 -6.34 -3.73 14.33
N GLU A 59 -6.11 -2.98 15.42
CA GLU A 59 -7.03 -2.96 16.57
C GLU A 59 -8.44 -2.53 16.14
N GLU A 60 -8.57 -1.42 15.41
CA GLU A 60 -9.87 -0.93 14.90
C GLU A 60 -10.62 -2.00 14.09
N ILE A 61 -9.93 -2.65 13.14
CA ILE A 61 -10.55 -3.66 12.26
C ILE A 61 -10.95 -4.91 13.05
N LEU A 62 -10.12 -5.35 13.99
CA LEU A 62 -10.32 -6.59 14.73
C LEU A 62 -11.38 -6.44 15.82
N GLU A 63 -11.49 -5.26 16.44
CA GLU A 63 -12.60 -4.91 17.36
C GLU A 63 -13.97 -4.97 16.68
N ASP A 64 -14.06 -4.59 15.40
CA ASP A 64 -15.28 -4.64 14.58
C ASP A 64 -15.45 -5.98 13.82
N SER A 65 -14.66 -7.01 14.18
CA SER A 65 -14.71 -8.33 13.57
C SER A 65 -15.32 -9.37 14.51
N ASP A 66 -15.86 -10.45 13.93
CA ASP A 66 -16.35 -11.60 14.69
C ASP A 66 -15.22 -12.56 15.15
N LEU A 67 -13.95 -12.20 14.93
CA LEU A 67 -12.83 -13.02 15.38
C LEU A 67 -12.72 -13.01 16.90
N ILE A 68 -12.42 -14.18 17.46
CA ILE A 68 -12.22 -14.39 18.89
C ILE A 68 -10.73 -14.73 19.12
N ASP A 69 -10.20 -14.32 20.27
CA ASP A 69 -8.82 -14.57 20.71
C ASP A 69 -7.76 -13.98 19.75
N TRP A 70 -8.02 -12.79 19.22
CA TRP A 70 -7.01 -12.01 18.52
C TRP A 70 -6.18 -11.17 19.50
N ASP A 71 -4.94 -10.84 19.12
CA ASP A 71 -4.06 -9.95 19.90
C ASP A 71 -3.18 -9.12 18.96
N VAL A 72 -2.98 -7.84 19.30
CA VAL A 72 -2.10 -6.91 18.59
C VAL A 72 -1.11 -6.35 19.61
N THR A 73 0.17 -6.55 19.37
CA THR A 73 1.24 -6.06 20.26
C THR A 73 2.33 -5.35 19.44
N TYR A 74 2.55 -4.06 19.70
CA TYR A 74 3.70 -3.32 19.19
C TYR A 74 4.72 -3.07 20.30
N SER A 75 5.88 -3.71 20.23
CA SER A 75 6.96 -3.53 21.21
C SER A 75 8.34 -3.79 20.62
N ASN A 76 9.35 -3.06 21.10
CA ASN A 76 10.74 -3.22 20.66
C ASN A 76 10.90 -3.28 19.14
N ASP A 77 10.25 -2.33 18.43
CA ASP A 77 10.31 -2.22 16.98
C ASP A 77 9.70 -3.40 16.20
N VAL A 78 8.90 -4.22 16.87
CA VAL A 78 8.19 -5.37 16.30
C VAL A 78 6.70 -5.25 16.59
N LEU A 79 5.91 -5.20 15.52
CA LEU A 79 4.46 -5.32 15.54
C LEU A 79 4.08 -6.78 15.29
N THR A 80 3.40 -7.40 16.24
CA THR A 80 2.93 -8.78 16.18
C THR A 80 1.40 -8.79 16.17
N ILE A 81 0.80 -9.49 15.22
CA ILE A 81 -0.66 -9.65 15.13
C ILE A 81 -0.98 -11.14 15.15
N SER A 82 -1.65 -11.60 16.21
CA SER A 82 -2.14 -12.96 16.36
C SER A 82 -3.61 -13.02 15.93
N LEU A 83 -3.92 -13.81 14.89
CA LEU A 83 -5.28 -13.98 14.37
C LEU A 83 -5.82 -15.39 14.67
N ASN A 84 -5.57 -15.89 15.88
CA ASN A 84 -6.01 -17.20 16.36
C ASN A 84 -5.65 -18.32 15.34
N ASN A 85 -6.65 -18.97 14.74
CA ASN A 85 -6.48 -20.08 13.80
C ASN A 85 -5.88 -19.67 12.44
N HIS A 86 -5.76 -18.37 12.15
CA HIS A 86 -5.22 -17.84 10.90
C HIS A 86 -3.71 -17.58 10.95
N GLY A 87 -3.09 -17.82 12.11
CA GLY A 87 -1.65 -17.67 12.32
C GLY A 87 -1.26 -16.28 12.83
N VAL A 88 0.06 -16.02 12.78
CA VAL A 88 0.66 -14.84 13.39
C VAL A 88 1.45 -14.07 12.33
N TYR A 89 1.15 -12.78 12.23
CA TYR A 89 1.92 -11.83 11.45
C TYR A 89 2.99 -11.19 12.34
N VAL A 90 4.18 -11.01 11.79
CA VAL A 90 5.27 -10.29 12.45
C VAL A 90 5.81 -9.25 11.49
N ILE A 91 5.72 -7.98 11.86
CA ILE A 91 6.22 -6.83 11.09
C ILE A 91 7.32 -6.17 11.92
N ASN A 92 8.55 -6.11 11.43
CA ASN A 92 9.68 -5.54 12.16
C ASN A 92 10.36 -4.39 11.43
N LYS A 93 10.93 -3.47 12.19
CA LYS A 93 11.90 -2.50 11.68
C LYS A 93 13.25 -3.21 11.53
N GLN A 94 13.94 -2.97 10.43
CA GLN A 94 15.30 -3.43 10.15
C GLN A 94 16.21 -2.24 9.87
N SER A 95 16.57 -1.53 10.94
CA SER A 95 17.31 -0.25 10.88
C SER A 95 18.64 -0.33 10.11
N PRO A 96 19.47 -1.38 10.22
CA PRO A 96 20.71 -1.48 9.43
C PRO A 96 20.47 -1.46 7.93
N ASN A 97 19.35 -2.04 7.48
CA ASN A 97 19.00 -2.15 6.07
C ASN A 97 18.05 -1.04 5.61
N LYS A 98 17.50 -0.26 6.55
CA LYS A 98 16.41 0.72 6.31
C LYS A 98 15.20 0.08 5.63
N GLN A 99 14.80 -1.08 6.14
CA GLN A 99 13.70 -1.88 5.61
C GLN A 99 12.68 -2.19 6.68
N ILE A 100 11.46 -2.51 6.26
CA ILE A 100 10.50 -3.24 7.08
C ILE A 100 10.47 -4.68 6.59
N TRP A 101 10.55 -5.66 7.49
CA TRP A 101 10.28 -7.05 7.10
C TRP A 101 8.94 -7.49 7.65
N LEU A 102 8.24 -8.27 6.82
CA LEU A 102 6.98 -8.92 7.13
C LEU A 102 7.22 -10.43 7.15
N SER A 103 6.70 -11.12 8.14
CA SER A 103 6.43 -12.55 8.11
C SER A 103 4.92 -12.73 8.07
N SER A 104 4.39 -13.14 6.92
CA SER A 104 2.97 -13.50 6.77
C SER A 104 2.79 -15.01 6.93
N PRO A 105 1.75 -15.48 7.64
CA PRO A 105 1.41 -16.91 7.72
C PRO A 105 0.95 -17.48 6.36
N PHE A 106 0.54 -16.63 5.41
CA PHE A 106 0.04 -17.03 4.10
C PHE A 106 1.13 -16.95 3.02
N SER A 107 1.82 -15.82 2.96
CA SER A 107 2.73 -15.52 1.86
C SER A 107 4.22 -15.52 2.25
N GLY A 108 4.53 -15.87 3.51
CA GLY A 108 5.88 -16.01 4.02
C GLY A 108 6.62 -14.67 4.19
N PRO A 109 7.96 -14.72 4.29
CA PRO A 109 8.76 -13.53 4.58
C PRO A 109 8.90 -12.60 3.38
N LYS A 110 8.74 -11.29 3.60
CA LYS A 110 8.95 -10.23 2.60
C LYS A 110 9.75 -9.07 3.19
N ARG A 111 10.52 -8.40 2.34
CA ARG A 111 11.37 -7.25 2.71
C ARG A 111 10.95 -6.04 1.88
N TYR A 112 10.54 -4.98 2.55
CA TYR A 112 10.04 -3.77 1.93
C TYR A 112 11.08 -2.66 1.98
N ASP A 113 11.34 -2.06 0.82
CA ASP A 113 12.15 -0.87 0.71
C ASP A 113 11.25 0.36 0.65
N PHE A 114 11.65 1.45 1.31
CA PHE A 114 10.93 2.71 1.22
C PHE A 114 11.30 3.47 -0.05
N LYS A 115 10.31 3.72 -0.92
CA LYS A 115 10.48 4.47 -2.17
C LYS A 115 9.26 5.35 -2.41
N ASP A 116 9.52 6.63 -2.69
CA ASP A 116 8.47 7.60 -3.07
C ASP A 116 7.31 7.67 -2.05
N GLY A 117 7.63 7.56 -0.76
CA GLY A 117 6.64 7.63 0.31
C GLY A 117 5.94 6.31 0.63
N VAL A 118 6.32 5.19 -0.01
CA VAL A 118 5.65 3.90 0.13
C VAL A 118 6.64 2.76 0.38
N TRP A 119 6.23 1.79 1.20
CA TRP A 119 6.94 0.53 1.43
C TRP A 119 6.64 -0.49 0.33
N ILE A 120 7.61 -0.76 -0.55
CA ILE A 120 7.43 -1.61 -1.75
C ILE A 120 8.26 -2.90 -1.69
N TYR A 121 7.64 -4.02 -2.01
CA TYR A 121 8.32 -5.29 -2.22
C TYR A 121 8.90 -5.37 -3.64
N LYS A 122 10.23 -5.45 -3.76
CA LYS A 122 10.93 -5.36 -5.06
C LYS A 122 10.54 -6.42 -6.09
N HIS A 123 10.18 -7.63 -5.67
CA HIS A 123 9.96 -8.74 -6.60
C HIS A 123 8.63 -8.64 -7.34
N GLU A 124 7.58 -8.18 -6.66
CA GLU A 124 6.22 -8.12 -7.21
C GLU A 124 5.71 -6.68 -7.41
N GLY A 125 6.41 -5.70 -6.84
CA GLY A 125 6.01 -4.29 -6.90
C GLY A 125 4.82 -3.93 -6.01
N ILE A 126 4.37 -4.87 -5.18
CA ILE A 126 3.22 -4.71 -4.27
C ILE A 126 3.66 -3.96 -3.01
N SER A 127 2.82 -3.04 -2.52
CA SER A 127 3.08 -2.31 -1.28
C SER A 127 2.76 -3.16 -0.05
N LEU A 128 3.37 -2.82 1.09
CA LEU A 128 3.07 -3.48 2.38
C LEU A 128 1.56 -3.39 2.68
N HIS A 129 1.00 -2.19 2.55
CA HIS A 129 -0.40 -1.90 2.84
C HIS A 129 -1.36 -2.62 1.89
N GLN A 130 -1.03 -2.72 0.60
CA GLN A 130 -1.84 -3.47 -0.36
C GLN A 130 -1.89 -4.95 0.02
N LEU A 131 -0.73 -5.57 0.29
CA LEU A 131 -0.67 -6.98 0.67
C LEU A 131 -1.49 -7.26 1.93
N LEU A 132 -1.34 -6.42 2.97
CA LEU A 132 -2.11 -6.56 4.21
C LEU A 132 -3.62 -6.38 3.95
N SER A 133 -4.01 -5.43 3.10
CA SER A 133 -5.42 -5.25 2.71
C SER A 133 -5.97 -6.52 2.07
N ASP A 134 -5.23 -7.11 1.13
CA ASP A 134 -5.65 -8.31 0.42
C ASP A 134 -5.72 -9.54 1.32
N GLU A 135 -4.70 -9.78 2.16
CA GLU A 135 -4.65 -10.95 3.04
C GLU A 135 -5.69 -10.85 4.18
N ILE A 136 -5.82 -9.68 4.81
CA ILE A 136 -6.76 -9.50 5.94
C ILE A 136 -8.21 -9.46 5.46
N SER A 137 -8.47 -8.91 4.28
CA SER A 137 -9.82 -8.97 3.68
C SER A 137 -10.27 -10.43 3.46
N GLN A 138 -9.34 -11.30 3.07
CA GLN A 138 -9.63 -12.73 2.91
C GLN A 138 -9.86 -13.43 4.24
N VAL A 139 -9.08 -13.11 5.28
CA VAL A 139 -9.24 -13.68 6.62
C VAL A 139 -10.59 -13.29 7.25
N LEU A 140 -10.98 -12.02 7.11
CA LEU A 140 -12.20 -11.49 7.73
C LEU A 140 -13.46 -11.61 6.86
N HIS A 141 -13.31 -12.05 5.61
CA HIS A 141 -14.39 -12.05 4.61
C HIS A 141 -15.10 -10.69 4.48
N LYS A 142 -14.34 -9.60 4.66
CA LYS A 142 -14.81 -8.21 4.67
C LYS A 142 -13.82 -7.35 3.88
N ASP A 143 -14.30 -6.28 3.25
CA ASP A 143 -13.43 -5.32 2.59
C ASP A 143 -12.65 -4.53 3.65
N VAL A 144 -11.33 -4.75 3.70
CA VAL A 144 -10.42 -4.12 4.63
C VAL A 144 -9.39 -3.34 3.84
N ASN A 145 -9.23 -2.07 4.22
CA ASN A 145 -8.32 -1.18 3.53
C ASN A 145 -7.28 -0.60 4.50
N PHE A 146 -6.00 -0.87 4.26
CA PHE A 146 -4.87 -0.25 4.96
C PHE A 146 -4.30 0.95 4.21
N THR A 147 -4.87 1.36 3.07
CA THR A 147 -4.36 2.53 2.32
C THR A 147 -4.59 3.86 3.02
N THR A 148 -5.39 3.87 4.08
CA THR A 148 -5.58 5.03 4.96
C THR A 148 -4.45 5.22 5.98
N CYS A 149 -3.59 4.22 6.17
CA CYS A 149 -2.47 4.29 7.11
C CYS A 149 -1.33 5.17 6.59
N SER A 150 -0.46 5.60 7.50
CA SER A 150 0.72 6.38 7.14
C SER A 150 1.62 5.62 6.15
N TYR A 151 2.05 6.31 5.10
CA TYR A 151 2.95 5.78 4.05
C TYR A 151 2.38 4.62 3.23
N ALA A 152 1.06 4.58 3.07
CA ALA A 152 0.37 3.63 2.23
C ALA A 152 0.47 3.88 0.72
N ASP A 153 0.27 5.14 0.32
CA ASP A 153 0.17 5.53 -1.09
C ASP A 153 1.11 6.69 -1.41
N LYS A 154 1.41 6.80 -2.71
CA LYS A 154 2.17 7.94 -3.24
C LYS A 154 1.34 9.20 -3.05
N LYS A 155 1.84 10.16 -2.28
CA LYS A 155 1.27 11.51 -2.25
C LYS A 155 1.59 12.18 -3.61
N GLU A 156 0.57 12.33 -4.46
CA GLU A 156 0.65 13.03 -5.75
C GLU A 156 1.01 14.52 -5.60
#